data_AF-R7BRY0-F1
#
_entry.id   AF-R7BRY0-F1
#
_cell.length_a   1.000
_cell.length_b   1.000
_cell.length_c   1.000
_cell.angle_alpha   90.00
_cell.angle_beta   90.00
_cell.angle_gamma   90.00
#
_symmetry.space_group_name_H-M   'P 1'
#
loop_
_entity.id
_entity.type
_entity.pdbx_description
1 polymer ?
#
loop_
_entity_poly.entity_id
_entity_poly.type
_entity_poly.pdbx_seq_one_letter_code
_entity_poly.pdbx_strand_id
1 'polypeptide(L)'
;MEHTAVLNPTQINKPTTETFKKSDTQGSLSETKMLSGIHFIINYASTNDMKVSDEELLAYVKRDKKLNPGKSLKWMELDVDGEEVGIHYGYKAVPFDRIRRITGYLVGTLDRFNDAKRSEEHDRVKHGVSCSCGH
;
A
#
# COMPACT_ATOMS: atom_id res chain seq x y z
N MET A 1 -18.36 42.39 -34.60
CA MET A 1 -18.74 42.24 -33.17
C MET A 1 -18.36 40.82 -32.80
N GLU A 2 -17.11 40.67 -32.39
CA GLU A 2 -16.48 39.38 -32.11
C GLU A 2 -16.92 38.92 -30.71
N HIS A 3 -17.68 37.83 -30.64
CA HIS A 3 -18.05 37.23 -29.36
C HIS A 3 -16.92 36.30 -28.90
N THR A 4 -16.05 36.83 -28.05
CA THR A 4 -15.01 36.04 -27.36
C THR A 4 -15.67 35.05 -26.40
N ALA A 5 -15.73 33.77 -26.78
CA ALA A 5 -16.18 32.71 -25.91
C ALA A 5 -15.08 32.40 -24.87
N VAL A 6 -15.39 32.64 -23.59
CA VAL A 6 -14.54 32.27 -22.46
C VAL A 6 -14.60 30.75 -22.28
N LEU A 7 -13.46 30.08 -22.48
CA LEU A 7 -13.29 28.66 -22.18
C LEU A 7 -13.23 28.46 -20.67
N ASN A 8 -14.23 27.77 -20.11
CA ASN A 8 -14.23 27.33 -18.71
C ASN A 8 -13.21 26.20 -18.51
N PRO A 9 -12.27 26.32 -17.54
CA PRO A 9 -11.40 25.21 -17.20
C PRO A 9 -12.18 24.12 -16.46
N THR A 10 -12.20 22.95 -17.10
CA THR A 10 -12.85 21.71 -16.70
C THR A 10 -12.43 21.23 -15.30
N GLN A 11 -13.45 20.73 -14.60
CA GLN A 11 -13.48 20.08 -13.30
C GLN A 11 -12.28 19.16 -13.03
N ILE A 12 -11.60 19.40 -11.90
CA ILE A 12 -10.51 18.58 -11.38
C ILE A 12 -11.08 17.27 -10.82
N ASN A 13 -10.45 16.17 -11.20
CA ASN A 13 -10.77 14.77 -10.93
C ASN A 13 -11.18 14.47 -9.48
N LYS A 14 -12.40 13.93 -9.29
CA LYS A 14 -12.76 13.12 -8.12
C LYS A 14 -12.12 11.72 -8.29
N PRO A 15 -11.70 11.06 -7.20
CA PRO A 15 -11.31 9.66 -7.29
C PRO A 15 -12.55 8.85 -7.67
N THR A 16 -12.56 8.31 -8.89
CA THR A 16 -13.50 7.28 -9.30
C THR A 16 -13.18 6.05 -8.47
N THR A 17 -13.88 5.88 -7.35
CA THR A 17 -14.06 4.55 -6.77
C THR A 17 -14.83 3.76 -7.83
N GLU A 18 -14.10 2.96 -8.61
CA GLU A 18 -14.69 1.93 -9.46
C GLU A 18 -15.33 0.91 -8.53
N THR A 19 -16.57 1.20 -8.13
CA THR A 19 -17.47 0.24 -7.53
C THR A 19 -17.77 -0.78 -8.62
N PHE A 20 -16.97 -1.85 -8.67
CA PHE A 20 -17.29 -3.06 -9.43
C PHE A 20 -18.65 -3.55 -8.91
N LYS A 21 -19.71 -3.31 -9.68
CA LYS A 21 -21.04 -3.84 -9.40
C LYS A 21 -20.96 -5.36 -9.60
N LYS A 22 -20.90 -6.12 -8.51
CA LYS A 22 -21.37 -7.52 -8.53
C LYS A 22 -22.88 -7.44 -8.78
N SER A 23 -23.29 -7.95 -9.93
CA SER A 23 -24.68 -8.11 -10.35
C SER A 23 -25.46 -8.92 -9.32
N ASP A 24 -26.71 -8.50 -9.08
CA ASP A 24 -27.67 -9.14 -8.18
C ASP A 24 -27.79 -10.65 -8.45
N THR A 25 -27.94 -11.47 -7.39
CA THR A 25 -29.02 -12.47 -7.19
C THR A 25 -28.71 -13.45 -6.03
N GLN A 26 -29.54 -13.34 -4.98
CA GLN A 26 -30.05 -14.40 -4.07
C GLN A 26 -29.10 -15.11 -3.08
N GLY A 27 -29.31 -14.82 -1.79
CA GLY A 27 -29.01 -15.72 -0.65
C GLY A 27 -27.54 -16.00 -0.40
N SER A 28 -26.74 -14.97 -0.10
CA SER A 28 -25.32 -15.14 0.25
C SER A 28 -25.15 -16.07 1.46
N LEU A 29 -24.64 -17.27 1.23
CA LEU A 29 -24.11 -18.14 2.27
C LEU A 29 -22.75 -17.59 2.69
N SER A 30 -22.78 -16.47 3.42
CA SER A 30 -21.58 -15.81 3.91
C SER A 30 -21.52 -15.85 5.43
N GLU A 31 -20.41 -16.32 5.96
CA GLU A 31 -20.10 -16.35 7.39
C GLU A 31 -19.00 -15.35 7.71
N THR A 32 -19.16 -14.57 8.77
CA THR A 32 -18.10 -13.70 9.28
C THR A 32 -17.58 -14.24 10.60
N LYS A 33 -16.27 -14.45 10.70
CA LYS A 33 -15.59 -14.88 11.93
C LYS A 33 -14.52 -13.89 12.34
N MET A 34 -14.24 -13.84 13.65
CA MET A 34 -13.08 -13.15 14.20
C MET A 34 -12.19 -14.14 14.94
N LEU A 35 -10.95 -14.28 14.51
CA LEU A 35 -9.95 -15.12 15.16
C LEU A 35 -8.63 -14.37 15.26
N SER A 36 -8.00 -14.39 16.45
CA SER A 36 -6.73 -13.70 16.72
C SER A 36 -6.70 -12.21 16.33
N GLY A 37 -7.85 -11.52 16.37
CA GLY A 37 -7.97 -10.11 15.97
C GLY A 37 -7.98 -9.87 14.46
N ILE A 38 -8.12 -10.92 13.65
CA ILE A 38 -8.24 -10.86 12.19
C ILE A 38 -9.70 -11.15 11.82
N HIS A 39 -10.25 -10.36 10.90
CA HIS A 39 -11.60 -10.58 10.37
C HIS A 39 -11.55 -11.56 9.20
N PHE A 40 -12.42 -12.56 9.24
CA PHE A 40 -12.60 -13.55 8.18
C PHE A 40 -13.99 -13.40 7.59
N ILE A 41 -14.06 -13.34 6.27
CA ILE A 41 -15.30 -13.36 5.49
C ILE A 41 -15.25 -14.64 4.68
N ILE A 42 -16.17 -15.57 4.91
CA ILE A 42 -16.19 -16.87 4.24
C ILE A 42 -17.43 -16.91 3.38
N ASN A 43 -17.26 -17.03 2.07
CA ASN A 43 -18.32 -17.17 1.09
C ASN A 43 -18.37 -18.64 0.65
N TYR A 44 -19.52 -19.27 0.80
CA TYR A 44 -19.75 -20.64 0.32
C TYR A 44 -20.49 -20.60 -1.01
N ALA A 45 -20.00 -21.35 -2.01
CA ALA A 45 -20.65 -21.47 -3.31
C ALA A 45 -21.96 -22.28 -3.22
N SER A 46 -22.04 -23.23 -2.30
CA SER A 46 -23.16 -24.17 -2.12
C SER A 46 -23.49 -24.39 -0.63
N THR A 47 -24.75 -24.79 -0.34
CA THR A 47 -25.19 -25.10 1.04
C THR A 47 -24.54 -26.33 1.65
N ASN A 48 -24.02 -27.22 0.80
CA ASN A 48 -23.39 -28.48 1.20
C ASN A 48 -21.88 -28.35 1.37
N ASP A 49 -21.32 -27.17 1.13
CA ASP A 49 -19.88 -26.97 1.30
C ASP A 49 -19.47 -27.20 2.75
N MET A 50 -18.27 -27.75 2.91
CA MET A 50 -17.70 -28.02 4.22
C MET A 50 -17.43 -26.70 4.94
N LYS A 51 -17.94 -26.56 6.16
CA LYS A 51 -17.67 -25.38 6.98
C LYS A 51 -16.19 -25.32 7.34
N VAL A 52 -15.60 -24.12 7.18
CA VAL A 52 -14.21 -23.91 7.54
C VAL A 52 -14.06 -23.87 9.07
N SER A 53 -13.23 -24.78 9.58
CA SER A 53 -12.94 -24.89 11.01
C SER A 53 -11.98 -23.81 11.49
N ASP A 54 -11.97 -23.52 12.79
CA ASP A 54 -11.06 -22.53 13.36
C ASP A 54 -9.58 -22.97 13.25
N GLU A 55 -9.33 -24.28 13.25
CA GLU A 55 -7.99 -24.86 13.04
C GLU A 55 -7.47 -24.61 11.61
N GLU A 56 -8.34 -24.74 10.61
CA GLU A 56 -8.00 -24.41 9.22
C GLU A 56 -7.73 -22.91 9.03
N LEU A 57 -8.56 -22.05 9.65
CA LEU A 57 -8.33 -20.60 9.63
C LEU A 57 -6.97 -20.25 10.25
N LEU A 58 -6.60 -20.90 11.36
CA LEU A 58 -5.28 -20.74 11.97
C LEU A 58 -4.15 -21.24 11.04
N ALA A 59 -4.36 -22.35 10.33
CA ALA A 59 -3.40 -22.86 9.35
C ALA A 59 -3.18 -21.86 8.20
N TYR A 60 -4.24 -21.20 7.71
CA TYR A 60 -4.15 -20.15 6.69
C TYR A 60 -3.38 -18.92 7.19
N VAL A 61 -3.64 -18.48 8.43
CA VAL A 61 -2.87 -17.39 9.06
C VAL A 61 -1.40 -17.77 9.22
N LYS A 62 -1.11 -19.02 9.61
CA LYS A 62 0.27 -19.51 9.75
C LYS A 62 1.00 -19.54 8.41
N ARG A 63 0.31 -19.96 7.34
CA ARG A 63 0.84 -19.92 5.97
C ARG A 63 1.17 -18.49 5.54
N ASP A 64 0.29 -17.52 5.80
CA ASP A 64 0.53 -16.11 5.46
C ASP A 64 1.77 -15.56 6.16
N LYS A 65 1.90 -15.79 7.48
CA LYS A 65 3.09 -15.35 8.26
C LYS A 65 4.41 -15.90 7.70
N LYS A 66 4.39 -17.09 7.10
CA LYS A 66 5.57 -17.70 6.46
C LYS A 66 5.89 -17.06 5.10
N LEU A 67 4.86 -16.72 4.31
CA LEU A 67 5.03 -16.15 2.97
C LEU A 67 5.35 -14.64 3.01
N ASN A 68 4.77 -13.91 3.96
CA ASN A 68 4.87 -12.46 4.06
C ASN A 68 5.38 -12.02 5.44
N PRO A 69 6.66 -12.29 5.78
CA PRO A 69 7.22 -11.83 7.04
C PRO A 69 7.17 -10.30 7.12
N GLY A 70 6.67 -9.77 8.25
CA GLY A 70 6.65 -8.33 8.53
C GLY A 70 5.42 -7.55 8.00
N LYS A 71 4.50 -8.18 7.25
CA LYS A 71 3.21 -7.56 6.92
C LYS A 71 2.17 -7.87 8.00
N SER A 72 1.39 -6.87 8.41
CA SER A 72 0.29 -7.07 9.35
C SER A 72 -1.00 -7.38 8.58
N LEU A 73 -1.44 -8.64 8.63
CA LEU A 73 -2.73 -9.05 8.08
C LEU A 73 -3.88 -8.40 8.89
N LYS A 74 -4.84 -7.79 8.20
CA LYS A 74 -6.00 -7.11 8.78
C LYS A 74 -7.28 -7.94 8.61
N TRP A 75 -7.49 -8.47 7.42
CA TRP A 75 -8.65 -9.29 7.09
C TRP A 75 -8.28 -10.34 6.04
N MET A 76 -9.07 -11.40 5.97
CA MET A 76 -8.99 -12.46 4.97
C MET A 76 -10.39 -12.76 4.44
N GLU A 77 -10.53 -12.87 3.14
CA GLU A 77 -11.75 -13.34 2.48
C GLU A 77 -11.47 -14.72 1.87
N LEU A 78 -12.38 -15.66 2.11
CA LEU A 78 -12.30 -17.05 1.68
C LEU A 78 -13.49 -17.34 0.78
N ASP A 79 -13.24 -17.84 -0.42
CA ASP A 79 -14.26 -18.31 -1.35
C ASP A 79 -14.15 -19.83 -1.43
N VAL A 80 -15.10 -20.53 -0.83
CA VAL A 80 -15.13 -21.99 -0.73
C VAL A 80 -16.01 -22.54 -1.84
N ASP A 81 -15.45 -23.42 -2.67
CA ASP A 81 -16.15 -24.15 -3.72
C ASP A 81 -15.79 -25.65 -3.60
N GLY A 82 -16.63 -26.40 -2.87
CA GLY A 82 -16.38 -27.81 -2.57
C GLY A 82 -15.08 -28.04 -1.79
N GLU A 83 -14.06 -28.56 -2.47
CA GLU A 83 -12.73 -28.84 -1.89
C GLU A 83 -11.69 -27.73 -2.18
N GLU A 84 -12.02 -26.78 -3.06
CA GLU A 84 -11.13 -25.66 -3.41
C GLU A 84 -11.48 -24.43 -2.57
N VAL A 85 -10.43 -23.72 -2.11
CA VAL A 85 -10.57 -22.49 -1.31
C VAL A 85 -9.73 -21.38 -1.92
N GLY A 86 -10.40 -20.37 -2.47
CA GLY A 86 -9.81 -19.10 -2.85
C GLY A 86 -9.51 -18.27 -1.61
N ILE A 87 -8.31 -17.68 -1.52
CA ILE A 87 -7.92 -16.85 -0.36
C ILE A 87 -7.47 -15.48 -0.82
N HIS A 88 -8.12 -14.45 -0.28
CA HIS A 88 -7.82 -13.05 -0.52
C HIS A 88 -7.30 -12.40 0.77
N TYR A 89 -6.06 -11.87 0.71
CA TYR A 89 -5.40 -11.26 1.87
C TYR A 89 -5.52 -9.73 1.85
N GLY A 90 -6.00 -9.17 2.96
CA GLY A 90 -6.03 -7.74 3.21
C GLY A 90 -5.02 -7.32 4.24
N TYR A 91 -3.93 -6.66 3.81
CA TYR A 91 -2.90 -6.15 4.72
C TYR A 91 -3.16 -4.72 5.18
N LYS A 92 -2.61 -4.38 6.34
CA LYS A 92 -2.50 -2.99 6.77
C LYS A 92 -1.51 -2.26 5.86
N ALA A 93 -1.89 -1.06 5.42
CA ALA A 93 -0.98 -0.18 4.69
C ALA A 93 0.23 0.16 5.57
N VAL A 94 1.43 -0.04 5.03
CA VAL A 94 2.67 0.42 5.66
C VAL A 94 2.79 1.92 5.38
N PRO A 95 2.93 2.77 6.42
CA PRO A 95 3.13 4.20 6.20
C PRO A 95 4.41 4.40 5.38
N PHE A 96 4.33 5.23 4.33
CA PHE A 96 5.48 5.62 3.55
C PHE A 96 5.63 7.15 3.60
N ASP A 97 6.85 7.60 3.81
CA ASP A 97 7.17 9.02 3.71
C ASP A 97 7.41 9.40 2.26
N ARG A 98 6.65 10.38 1.78
CA ARG A 98 6.85 10.96 0.46
C ARG A 98 8.02 11.94 0.53
N ILE A 99 9.18 11.54 0.04
CA ILE A 99 10.33 12.43 -0.12
C ILE A 99 10.05 13.36 -1.31
N ARG A 100 10.14 14.68 -1.13
CA ARG A 100 10.05 15.66 -2.23
C ARG A 100 11.45 15.98 -2.76
N ARG A 101 11.60 15.96 -4.09
CA ARG A 101 12.76 16.57 -4.76
C ARG A 101 12.51 18.07 -4.82
N ILE A 102 13.25 18.85 -4.05
CA ILE A 102 13.24 20.30 -4.22
C ILE A 102 14.18 20.72 -5.38
N THR A 103 15.23 19.93 -5.66
CA THR A 103 16.25 20.25 -6.69
C THR A 103 16.99 19.03 -7.29
N GLY A 104 16.30 17.91 -7.55
CA GLY A 104 16.92 16.80 -8.30
C GLY A 104 17.74 15.79 -7.49
N TYR A 105 17.78 15.86 -6.17
CA TYR A 105 18.35 14.80 -5.33
C TYR A 105 17.27 14.16 -4.44
N LEU A 106 17.18 12.83 -4.46
CA LEU A 106 16.40 12.03 -3.51
C LEU A 106 17.15 12.07 -2.17
N VAL A 107 16.96 13.11 -1.37
CA VAL A 107 17.57 13.15 -0.03
C VAL A 107 16.65 12.43 0.94
N GLY A 108 16.80 11.09 0.98
CA GLY A 108 16.53 10.30 2.18
C GLY A 108 17.64 10.53 3.22
N THR A 109 17.41 10.04 4.44
CA THR A 109 18.31 10.18 5.60
C THR A 109 19.79 9.89 5.29
N LEU A 110 20.70 10.63 5.95
CA LEU A 110 22.16 10.55 5.84
C LEU A 110 22.76 9.25 6.42
N ASP A 111 22.04 8.12 6.36
CA ASP A 111 22.47 6.86 6.99
C ASP A 111 23.20 5.92 5.99
N ARG A 112 23.28 6.31 4.70
CA ARG A 112 23.91 5.54 3.61
C ARG A 112 24.82 6.37 2.72
N PHE A 113 25.64 7.24 3.29
CA PHE A 113 26.75 7.82 2.52
C PHE A 113 27.85 6.77 2.33
N ASN A 114 28.02 6.30 1.10
CA ASN A 114 29.15 5.44 0.72
C ASN A 114 30.47 6.17 0.99
N ASP A 115 31.50 5.45 1.45
CA ASP A 115 32.78 6.03 1.92
C ASP A 115 33.44 6.94 0.88
N ALA A 116 33.21 6.69 -0.42
CA ALA A 116 33.67 7.52 -1.52
C ALA A 116 33.26 9.01 -1.42
N LYS A 117 32.06 9.30 -0.87
CA LYS A 117 31.56 10.67 -0.69
C LYS A 117 32.13 11.37 0.53
N ARG A 118 32.54 10.61 1.56
CA ARG A 118 33.13 11.15 2.79
C ARG A 118 34.56 11.66 2.55
N SER A 119 35.28 11.06 1.62
CA SER A 119 36.60 11.51 1.17
C SER A 119 36.55 12.84 0.43
N GLU A 120 35.52 13.05 -0.42
CA GLU A 120 35.36 14.27 -1.22
C GLU A 120 35.09 15.53 -0.36
N GLU A 121 34.37 15.37 0.75
CA GLU A 121 34.16 16.45 1.74
C GLU A 121 35.47 16.87 2.41
N HIS A 122 36.38 15.92 2.67
CA HIS A 122 37.65 16.17 3.36
C HIS A 122 38.66 16.91 2.48
N ASP A 123 38.58 16.77 1.16
CA ASP A 123 39.44 17.46 0.17
C ASP A 123 38.98 18.88 -0.17
N ARG A 124 37.88 19.35 0.43
CA ARG A 124 37.33 20.68 0.12
C ARG A 124 38.17 21.80 0.73
N VAL A 125 39.20 22.24 0.00
CA VAL A 125 40.01 23.43 0.31
C VAL A 125 39.11 24.67 0.37
N LYS A 126 39.08 25.32 1.54
CA LYS A 126 38.38 26.59 1.75
C LYS A 126 39.29 27.71 1.28
N HIS A 127 39.02 28.29 0.11
CA HIS A 127 39.63 29.56 -0.26
C HIS A 127 39.02 30.65 0.63
N GLY A 128 39.77 31.06 1.67
CA GLY A 128 39.44 32.24 2.46
C GLY A 128 39.50 33.45 1.54
N VAL A 129 38.36 34.12 1.36
CA VAL A 129 38.29 35.35 0.58
C VAL A 129 38.82 36.48 1.47
N SER A 130 40.13 36.62 1.57
CA SER A 130 40.76 37.83 2.10
C SER A 130 40.74 38.89 0.99
N CYS A 131 39.61 39.57 0.83
CA CYS A 131 39.55 40.79 0.04
C CYS A 131 40.20 41.92 0.86
N SER A 132 41.48 42.19 0.59
CA SER A 132 42.09 43.48 0.90
C SER A 132 41.74 44.46 -0.22
N CYS A 133 40.67 45.25 -0.04
CA CYS A 133 40.53 46.51 -0.76
C CYS A 133 41.03 47.62 0.16
N GLY A 134 42.09 48.29 -0.29
CA GLY A 134 42.74 49.39 0.41
C GLY A 134 42.38 50.76 -0.15
N HIS A 135 42.93 51.75 0.56
CA HIS A 135 42.90 53.22 0.38
C HIS A 135 41.67 53.96 0.90
#